data_AF-A0A2S0JRL6-F1
#
_entry.id   AF-A0A2S0JRL6-F1
#
_cell.length_a   1.000
_cell.length_b   1.000
_cell.length_c   1.000
_cell.angle_alpha   90.00
_cell.angle_beta   90.00
_cell.angle_gamma   90.00
#
_symmetry.space_group_name_H-M   'P 1'
#
loop_
_entity.id
_entity.type
_entity.pdbx_description
1 polymer ?
#
loop_
_entity_poly.entity_id
_entity_poly.type
_entity_poly.pdbx_seq_one_letter_code
_entity_poly.pdbx_strand_id
1 'polypeptide(L)'
;MFELLYEGKITIEGIPIQWIPKIEIYYPDLPQFPIMYIHTEYKDERIIACPVSVNFFISGKYCNAEFTVLSNRTFNAITNEILEKEIMERIGFSKKISKNDIIECCKSNKQFENIMADLWQYIEKSYGESIPFGRYYEEIYSIVRFVSAWQPKTGRQSEMRMLYNFMSAFGEEAVFPQEWSHLEYYIIPNYDDALRSDFSDFKKFNKLYIAMNKVFEMEFSKTYTIQNVTFKVMSKAWKQNKNDFINSVSRRLLSQEKINLEDKYYIELLVDAFNRHAWRAAFFISAYLNIKNTDYRSWTKEFFMEFYDRGSNLKGYSEKVMACFLQQGFGKEEIIPVDTWIETFYKFPLGINSRTDFYTLFDGLGKMERVIWLASQSNKTNMRDFFDILWCQRYGVIGNKTLRGINPLACYGCKLKNTCVGLANSKNLNVYIDNDISTEDFDKLIHLYNIQFICILEYDVPKKIYKINSNKWTLVDEFSGYILIENDKLNTDLIKKKIITFDEFVSK
;
A
#
# COMPACT_ATOMS: atom_id res chain seq x y z
N MET A 1 -16.21 29.75 8.19
CA MET A 1 -14.79 30.02 7.91
C MET A 1 -14.03 29.37 9.04
N PHE A 2 -13.04 28.52 8.74
CA PHE A 2 -12.25 27.85 9.77
C PHE A 2 -11.02 28.68 10.09
N GLU A 3 -10.77 28.92 11.36
CA GLU A 3 -9.66 29.76 11.84
C GLU A 3 -8.76 28.90 12.74
N LEU A 4 -7.49 28.77 12.38
CA LEU A 4 -6.49 28.00 13.12
C LEU A 4 -5.46 28.96 13.72
N LEU A 5 -5.91 29.83 14.63
CA LEU A 5 -5.15 30.99 15.12
C LEU A 5 -4.32 30.71 16.38
N TYR A 6 -4.56 29.58 17.05
CA TYR A 6 -3.80 29.24 18.24
C TYR A 6 -2.57 28.42 17.85
N GLU A 7 -1.39 28.89 18.25
CA GLU A 7 -0.13 28.17 18.08
C GLU A 7 0.29 27.52 19.40
N GLY A 8 0.78 26.28 19.32
CA GLY A 8 1.30 25.56 20.46
C GLY A 8 2.29 24.47 20.06
N LYS A 9 2.92 23.87 21.07
CA LYS A 9 3.94 22.83 20.90
C LYS A 9 3.44 21.50 21.47
N ILE A 10 3.62 20.44 20.71
CA ILE A 10 3.33 19.06 21.12
C ILE A 10 4.59 18.23 20.93
N THR A 11 5.04 17.54 21.97
CA THR A 11 6.28 16.73 21.91
C THR A 11 5.94 15.25 21.97
N ILE A 12 6.45 14.49 21.01
CA ILE A 12 6.41 13.02 21.04
C ILE A 12 7.81 12.51 21.38
N GLU A 13 7.93 11.78 22.48
CA GLU A 13 9.21 11.32 23.03
C GLU A 13 9.61 9.92 22.56
N GLY A 14 10.92 9.64 22.54
CA GLY A 14 11.42 8.27 22.38
C GLY A 14 11.24 7.66 20.98
N ILE A 15 11.27 8.49 19.93
CA ILE A 15 11.19 8.06 18.54
C ILE A 15 12.55 7.52 18.09
N PRO A 16 12.65 6.36 17.41
CA PRO A 16 13.92 5.91 16.83
C PRO A 16 14.49 6.93 15.83
N ILE A 17 15.79 7.22 15.89
CA ILE A 17 16.42 8.23 15.00
C ILE A 17 16.22 7.93 13.51
N GLN A 18 16.06 6.66 13.14
CA GLN A 18 15.80 6.20 11.77
C GLN A 18 14.42 6.65 11.23
N TRP A 19 13.55 7.21 12.07
CA TRP A 19 12.23 7.71 11.70
C TRP A 19 12.25 9.19 11.31
N ILE A 20 13.29 9.96 11.69
CA ILE A 20 13.43 11.39 11.35
C ILE A 20 13.14 11.67 9.86
N PRO A 21 13.76 10.99 8.87
CA PRO A 21 13.50 11.27 7.45
C PRO A 21 12.13 10.77 6.96
N LYS A 22 11.35 10.08 7.80
CA LYS A 22 10.04 9.48 7.47
C LYS A 22 8.87 10.28 8.02
N ILE A 23 9.13 11.22 8.93
CA ILE A 23 8.12 12.15 9.45
C ILE A 23 8.04 13.31 8.47
N GLU A 24 7.00 13.29 7.63
CA GLU A 24 6.77 14.28 6.59
C GLU A 24 5.60 15.19 6.97
N ILE A 25 5.87 16.48 7.19
CA ILE A 25 4.83 17.50 7.33
C ILE A 25 4.42 18.04 5.96
N TYR A 26 5.37 18.09 5.02
CA TYR A 26 5.20 18.61 3.67
C TYR A 26 5.69 17.59 2.65
N TYR A 27 5.09 17.63 1.46
CA TYR A 27 5.65 16.96 0.30
C TYR A 27 6.51 17.94 -0.51
N PRO A 28 7.73 17.57 -0.98
CA PRO A 28 8.63 18.52 -1.63
C PRO A 28 8.05 19.27 -2.84
N ASP A 29 7.16 18.63 -3.61
CA ASP A 29 6.50 19.28 -4.76
C ASP A 29 5.28 20.12 -4.38
N LEU A 30 4.89 20.15 -3.11
CA LEU A 30 3.77 20.93 -2.55
C LEU A 30 4.20 21.58 -1.22
N PRO A 31 5.20 22.47 -1.22
CA PRO A 31 5.79 23.01 0.00
C PRO A 31 4.85 23.90 0.81
N GLN A 32 3.76 24.40 0.21
CA GLN A 32 2.76 25.26 0.87
C GLN A 32 1.58 24.47 1.43
N PHE A 33 1.49 23.16 1.18
CA PHE A 33 0.36 22.33 1.58
C PHE A 33 0.80 21.29 2.62
N PRO A 34 0.58 21.53 3.93
CA PRO A 34 0.80 20.54 4.96
C PRO A 34 -0.03 19.27 4.70
N ILE A 35 0.63 18.11 4.69
CA ILE A 35 -0.01 16.81 4.41
C ILE A 35 -0.47 16.10 5.69
N MET A 36 -0.03 16.55 6.86
CA MET A 36 -0.48 16.01 8.14
C MET A 36 -1.82 16.66 8.53
N TYR A 37 -2.90 15.91 8.37
CA TYR A 37 -4.26 16.40 8.56
C TYR A 37 -4.88 15.92 9.88
N ILE A 38 -5.30 16.85 10.73
CA ILE A 38 -5.99 16.57 12.00
C ILE A 38 -7.35 17.26 12.01
N HIS A 39 -8.40 16.46 12.06
CA HIS A 39 -9.78 16.89 12.22
C HIS A 39 -10.51 15.80 13.01
N THR A 40 -10.87 16.12 14.26
CA THR A 40 -11.53 15.20 15.18
C THR A 40 -12.63 15.93 15.98
N GLU A 41 -13.39 15.19 16.76
CA GLU A 41 -14.46 15.68 17.62
C GLU A 41 -14.21 15.23 19.06
N TYR A 42 -14.41 16.13 20.01
CA TYR A 42 -14.40 15.82 21.43
C TYR A 42 -15.54 16.55 22.14
N LYS A 43 -16.46 15.79 22.76
CA LYS A 43 -17.68 16.32 23.40
C LYS A 43 -18.45 17.29 22.49
N ASP A 44 -18.70 16.84 21.25
CA ASP A 44 -19.40 17.59 20.20
C ASP A 44 -18.68 18.88 19.74
N GLU A 45 -17.44 19.10 20.19
CA GLU A 45 -16.60 20.19 19.73
C GLU A 45 -15.59 19.72 18.69
N ARG A 46 -15.58 20.39 17.54
CA ARG A 46 -14.61 20.12 16.48
C ARG A 46 -13.22 20.68 16.86
N ILE A 47 -12.23 19.81 16.78
CA ILE A 47 -10.81 20.13 16.92
C ILE A 47 -10.16 19.92 15.55
N ILE A 48 -9.67 21.01 14.98
CA ILE A 48 -8.93 21.03 13.73
C ILE A 48 -7.53 21.53 14.07
N ALA A 49 -6.53 20.82 13.58
CA ALA A 49 -5.15 21.23 13.77
C ALA A 49 -4.29 20.92 12.54
N CYS A 50 -3.21 21.67 12.42
CA CYS A 50 -2.25 21.58 11.35
C CYS A 50 -0.83 21.71 11.93
N PRO A 51 -0.07 20.60 12.02
CA PRO A 51 1.35 20.66 12.30
C PRO A 51 2.08 21.39 11.16
N VAL A 52 2.88 22.40 11.49
CA VAL A 52 3.56 23.29 10.51
C VAL A 52 5.08 23.19 10.57
N SER A 53 5.65 22.71 11.68
CA SER A 53 7.08 22.40 11.76
C SER A 53 7.36 21.31 12.79
N VAL A 54 8.52 20.66 12.67
CA VAL A 54 9.02 19.68 13.63
C VAL A 54 10.51 19.92 13.90
N ASN A 55 10.87 19.95 15.18
CA ASN A 55 12.24 19.96 15.67
C ASN A 55 12.58 18.60 16.28
N PHE A 56 13.79 18.09 16.04
CA PHE A 56 14.25 16.81 16.60
C PHE A 56 15.37 16.99 17.61
N PHE A 57 15.16 16.52 18.83
CA PHE A 57 16.15 16.52 19.91
C PHE A 57 16.70 15.12 20.11
N ILE A 58 17.94 14.87 19.66
CA ILE A 58 18.54 13.54 19.62
C ILE A 58 19.15 13.17 20.97
N SER A 59 18.86 11.95 21.44
CA SER A 59 19.44 11.34 22.63
C SER A 59 19.76 9.86 22.37
N GLY A 60 21.02 9.57 22.05
CA GLY A 60 21.49 8.21 21.72
C GLY A 60 20.81 7.66 20.46
N LYS A 61 20.13 6.51 20.59
CA LYS A 61 19.39 5.85 19.49
C LYS A 61 17.96 6.37 19.29
N TYR A 62 17.53 7.34 20.10
CA TYR A 62 16.19 7.92 20.04
C TYR A 62 16.24 9.45 19.87
N CYS A 63 15.09 10.06 19.59
CA CYS A 63 14.88 11.50 19.61
C CYS A 63 13.49 11.85 20.12
N ASN A 64 13.34 13.08 20.58
CA ASN A 64 12.04 13.71 20.84
C ASN A 64 11.70 14.60 19.64
N ALA A 65 10.48 14.47 19.11
CA ALA A 65 9.98 15.31 18.02
C ALA A 65 9.01 16.34 18.60
N GLU A 66 9.41 17.62 18.60
CA GLU A 66 8.58 18.75 19.01
C GLU A 66 7.92 19.36 17.78
N PHE A 67 6.60 19.21 17.68
CA PHE A 67 5.77 19.76 16.62
C PHE A 67 5.24 21.13 17.02
N THR A 68 5.40 22.11 16.13
CA THR A 68 4.62 23.36 16.18
C THR A 68 3.31 23.12 15.47
N VAL A 69 2.19 23.41 16.15
CA VAL A 69 0.85 23.07 15.71
C VAL A 69 -0.03 24.31 15.76
N LEU A 70 -0.76 24.56 14.66
CA LEU A 70 -1.82 25.54 14.59
C LEU A 70 -3.16 24.85 14.83
N SER A 71 -4.04 25.42 15.66
CA SER A 71 -5.35 24.85 15.97
C SER A 71 -6.45 25.90 16.05
N ASN A 72 -7.69 25.46 15.81
CA ASN A 72 -8.89 26.25 16.07
C ASN A 72 -9.23 26.36 17.56
N ARG A 73 -8.52 25.64 18.43
CA ARG A 73 -8.73 25.65 19.89
C ARG A 73 -7.47 26.10 20.62
N THR A 74 -7.67 26.79 21.75
CA THR A 74 -6.59 27.13 22.68
C THR A 74 -5.93 25.87 23.23
N PHE A 75 -4.61 25.90 23.40
CA PHE A 75 -3.86 24.81 24.01
C PHE A 75 -4.12 24.76 25.53
N ASN A 76 -4.55 23.60 26.01
CA ASN A 76 -4.79 23.29 27.41
C ASN A 76 -4.55 21.77 27.60
N ALA A 77 -4.63 21.26 28.82
CA ALA A 77 -4.34 19.86 29.11
C ALA A 77 -5.13 18.87 28.22
N ILE A 78 -6.43 19.11 28.01
CA ILE A 78 -7.30 18.23 27.21
C ILE A 78 -6.96 18.32 25.72
N THR A 79 -6.86 19.54 25.19
CA THR A 79 -6.51 19.74 23.77
C THR A 79 -5.12 19.19 23.46
N ASN A 80 -4.16 19.35 24.38
CA ASN A 80 -2.81 18.81 24.23
C ASN A 80 -2.82 17.29 24.18
N GLU A 81 -3.55 16.62 25.08
CA GLU A 81 -3.68 15.15 25.08
C GLU A 81 -4.28 14.64 23.76
N ILE A 82 -5.32 15.30 23.25
CA ILE A 82 -5.96 14.94 21.99
C ILE A 82 -4.99 15.11 20.81
N LEU A 83 -4.29 16.25 20.74
CA LEU A 83 -3.35 16.53 19.66
C LEU A 83 -2.12 15.63 19.72
N GLU A 84 -1.63 15.32 20.91
CA GLU A 84 -0.56 14.33 21.11
C GLU A 84 -0.97 12.98 20.55
N LYS A 85 -2.15 12.48 20.92
CA LYS A 85 -2.67 11.22 20.40
C LYS A 85 -2.82 11.23 18.87
N GLU A 86 -3.38 12.29 18.30
CA GLU A 86 -3.55 12.38 16.85
C GLU A 86 -2.18 12.48 16.13
N ILE A 87 -1.22 13.24 16.66
CA ILE A 87 0.14 13.30 16.08
C ILE A 87 0.83 11.94 16.17
N MET A 88 0.74 11.24 17.31
CA MET A 88 1.25 9.87 17.45
C MET A 88 0.66 8.93 16.39
N GLU A 89 -0.62 9.07 16.06
CA GLU A 89 -1.27 8.31 14.99
C GLU A 89 -0.71 8.67 13.62
N ARG A 90 -0.60 9.97 13.30
CA ARG A 90 -0.13 10.47 12.00
C ARG A 90 1.32 10.08 11.69
N ILE A 91 2.16 9.93 12.70
CA ILE A 91 3.54 9.46 12.53
C ILE A 91 3.70 7.94 12.74
N GLY A 92 2.62 7.22 13.05
CA GLY A 92 2.64 5.78 13.31
C GLY A 92 3.38 5.38 14.59
N PHE A 93 3.44 6.26 15.58
CA PHE A 93 4.03 5.96 16.89
C PHE A 93 3.03 5.27 17.83
N SER A 94 1.73 5.53 17.65
CA SER A 94 0.63 5.02 18.49
C SER A 94 0.60 3.50 18.61
N LYS A 95 0.86 2.78 17.52
CA LYS A 95 0.75 1.32 17.41
C LYS A 95 2.00 0.71 16.77
N LYS A 96 3.16 1.33 17.00
CA LYS A 96 4.45 0.91 16.43
C LYS A 96 4.67 -0.59 16.57
N ILE A 97 5.25 -1.18 15.54
CA ILE A 97 5.43 -2.64 15.43
C ILE A 97 6.83 -2.97 15.90
N SER A 98 6.96 -3.94 16.80
CA SER A 98 8.21 -4.56 17.21
C SER A 98 8.41 -5.93 16.55
N LYS A 99 9.57 -6.55 16.76
CA LYS A 99 9.82 -7.94 16.37
C LYS A 99 8.77 -8.88 16.97
N ASN A 100 8.43 -8.70 18.24
CA ASN A 100 7.53 -9.61 18.96
C ASN A 100 6.12 -9.57 18.37
N ASP A 101 5.62 -8.39 18.02
CA ASP A 101 4.31 -8.24 17.36
C ASP A 101 4.22 -9.13 16.12
N ILE A 102 5.29 -9.17 15.31
CA ILE A 102 5.33 -9.90 14.04
C ILE A 102 5.46 -11.41 14.25
N ILE A 103 6.16 -11.83 15.31
CA ILE A 103 6.22 -13.24 15.69
C ILE A 103 4.86 -13.72 16.20
N GLU A 104 4.15 -12.90 16.99
CA GLU A 104 2.80 -13.21 17.45
C GLU A 104 1.81 -13.34 16.28
N CYS A 105 1.94 -12.50 15.25
CA CYS A 105 1.14 -12.61 14.01
C CYS A 105 1.23 -13.99 13.35
N CYS A 106 2.32 -14.74 13.56
CA CYS A 106 2.54 -16.07 12.97
C CYS A 106 1.81 -17.22 13.69
N LYS A 107 1.03 -16.94 14.75
CA LYS A 107 0.16 -17.92 15.43
C LYS A 107 0.90 -19.20 15.87
N SER A 108 2.09 -19.05 16.42
CA SER A 108 2.97 -20.15 16.85
C SER A 108 3.51 -21.06 15.72
N ASN A 109 3.33 -20.70 14.44
CA ASN A 109 3.91 -21.46 13.33
C ASN A 109 5.41 -21.17 13.22
N LYS A 110 6.24 -22.13 13.65
CA LYS A 110 7.70 -21.99 13.72
C LYS A 110 8.38 -21.69 12.38
N GLN A 111 7.85 -22.19 11.27
CA GLN A 111 8.43 -21.89 9.95
C GLN A 111 8.26 -20.41 9.60
N PHE A 112 7.07 -19.85 9.86
CA PHE A 112 6.80 -18.44 9.61
C PHE A 112 7.48 -17.53 10.62
N GLU A 113 7.53 -17.92 11.90
CA GLU A 113 8.31 -17.18 12.91
C GLU A 113 9.78 -17.05 12.50
N ASN A 114 10.39 -18.14 12.02
CA ASN A 114 11.80 -18.14 11.64
C ASN A 114 12.10 -17.18 10.49
N ILE A 115 11.33 -17.22 9.40
CA ILE A 115 11.54 -16.33 8.26
C ILE A 115 11.25 -14.87 8.62
N MET A 116 10.23 -14.60 9.43
CA MET A 116 9.91 -13.23 9.84
C MET A 116 10.96 -12.69 10.83
N ALA A 117 11.49 -13.52 11.73
CA ALA A 117 12.59 -13.16 12.62
C ALA A 117 13.88 -12.84 11.86
N ASP A 118 14.19 -13.60 10.82
CA ASP A 118 15.35 -13.39 9.94
C ASP A 118 15.18 -12.09 9.13
N LEU A 119 14.01 -11.91 8.50
CA LEU A 119 13.67 -10.68 7.78
C LEU A 119 13.74 -9.43 8.68
N TRP A 120 13.32 -9.55 9.94
CA TRP A 120 13.32 -8.43 10.89
C TRP A 120 14.71 -7.84 11.11
N GLN A 121 15.79 -8.64 11.06
CA GLN A 121 17.16 -8.13 11.26
C GLN A 121 17.52 -7.03 10.25
N TYR A 122 17.00 -7.14 9.03
CA TYR A 122 17.18 -6.14 7.96
C TYR A 122 16.33 -4.89 8.21
N ILE A 123 15.08 -5.09 8.66
CA ILE A 123 14.17 -4.01 9.05
C ILE A 123 14.76 -3.20 10.20
N GLU A 124 15.18 -3.87 11.27
CA GLU A 124 15.72 -3.25 12.47
C GLU A 124 16.92 -2.35 12.16
N LYS A 125 17.81 -2.80 11.28
CA LYS A 125 18.99 -2.03 10.86
C LYS A 125 18.63 -0.69 10.19
N SER A 126 17.54 -0.66 9.42
CA SER A 126 17.11 0.52 8.64
C SER A 126 16.01 1.37 9.28
N TYR A 127 15.29 0.82 10.26
CA TYR A 127 14.12 1.45 10.85
C TYR A 127 14.19 1.56 12.39
N GLY A 128 15.17 0.91 13.03
CA GLY A 128 15.27 0.80 14.49
C GLY A 128 14.48 -0.38 15.04
N GLU A 129 14.47 -0.51 16.37
CA GLU A 129 13.83 -1.63 17.11
C GLU A 129 12.31 -1.74 16.91
N SER A 130 11.71 -0.71 16.34
CA SER A 130 10.30 -0.68 15.96
C SER A 130 10.09 0.10 14.67
N ILE A 131 9.03 -0.22 13.94
CA ILE A 131 8.62 0.49 12.72
C ILE A 131 7.28 1.22 12.91
N PRO A 132 7.03 2.31 12.16
CA PRO A 132 5.78 3.05 12.28
C PRO A 132 4.57 2.20 11.90
N PHE A 133 3.48 2.35 12.67
CA PHE A 133 2.14 1.83 12.39
C PHE A 133 1.08 2.56 13.21
N GLY A 134 -0.10 2.81 12.62
CA GLY A 134 -1.17 3.59 13.23
C GLY A 134 -2.10 4.20 12.18
N ARG A 135 -2.98 5.11 12.60
CA ARG A 135 -3.83 5.91 11.70
C ARG A 135 -3.05 7.09 11.13
N TYR A 136 -2.27 6.82 10.09
CA TYR A 136 -1.45 7.81 9.39
C TYR A 136 -2.24 8.99 8.83
N TYR A 137 -3.53 8.81 8.58
CA TYR A 137 -4.40 9.81 7.97
C TYR A 137 -5.74 9.86 8.69
N GLU A 138 -6.40 11.02 8.67
CA GLU A 138 -7.82 11.13 9.05
C GLU A 138 -8.68 10.32 8.06
N GLU A 139 -9.83 9.83 8.51
CA GLU A 139 -10.66 8.86 7.80
C GLU A 139 -11.13 9.35 6.42
N ILE A 140 -11.77 10.52 6.30
CA ILE A 140 -12.23 11.02 4.98
C ILE A 140 -11.05 11.48 4.13
N TYR A 141 -10.06 12.16 4.74
CA TYR A 141 -8.82 12.54 4.08
C TYR A 141 -8.11 11.33 3.45
N SER A 142 -8.11 10.20 4.15
CA SER A 142 -7.51 8.96 3.66
C SER A 142 -8.22 8.40 2.43
N ILE A 143 -9.56 8.51 2.35
CA ILE A 143 -10.32 8.08 1.17
C ILE A 143 -9.85 8.89 -0.06
N VAL A 144 -9.78 10.23 0.07
CA VAL A 144 -9.30 11.11 -1.00
C VAL A 144 -7.87 10.76 -1.43
N ARG A 145 -6.98 10.59 -0.45
CA ARG A 145 -5.58 10.25 -0.67
C ARG A 145 -5.42 8.92 -1.40
N PHE A 146 -6.10 7.85 -0.96
CA PHE A 146 -5.91 6.53 -1.55
C PHE A 146 -6.61 6.35 -2.90
N VAL A 147 -7.70 7.08 -3.16
CA VAL A 147 -8.22 7.23 -4.53
C VAL A 147 -7.17 7.89 -5.43
N SER A 148 -6.47 8.91 -4.93
CA SER A 148 -5.35 9.55 -5.64
C SER A 148 -4.15 8.61 -5.85
N ALA A 149 -3.91 7.69 -4.91
CA ALA A 149 -2.83 6.69 -4.99
C ALA A 149 -3.14 5.53 -5.95
N TRP A 150 -4.33 5.47 -6.53
CA TRP A 150 -4.70 4.41 -7.47
C TRP A 150 -4.13 4.68 -8.88
N GLN A 151 -3.14 3.87 -9.28
CA GLN A 151 -2.45 3.95 -10.58
C GLN A 151 -1.95 5.35 -10.99
N PRO A 152 -1.26 6.10 -10.12
CA PRO A 152 -0.74 7.43 -10.45
C PRO A 152 0.35 7.36 -11.52
N LYS A 153 0.32 8.29 -12.49
CA LYS A 153 1.27 8.27 -13.63
C LYS A 153 2.72 8.46 -13.20
N THR A 154 2.98 9.37 -12.25
CA THR A 154 4.33 9.68 -11.72
C THR A 154 4.49 9.24 -10.26
N GLY A 155 3.78 8.20 -9.82
CA GLY A 155 3.88 7.70 -8.45
C GLY A 155 3.38 8.74 -7.42
N ARG A 156 4.09 8.84 -6.29
CA ARG A 156 3.72 9.68 -5.14
C ARG A 156 3.54 11.16 -5.50
N GLN A 157 4.27 11.68 -6.48
CA GLN A 157 4.12 13.06 -6.93
C GLN A 157 2.72 13.33 -7.50
N SER A 158 2.25 12.45 -8.40
CA SER A 158 0.91 12.56 -8.96
C SER A 158 -0.18 12.35 -7.90
N GLU A 159 0.05 11.44 -6.95
CA GLU A 159 -0.85 11.21 -5.80
C GLU A 159 -1.05 12.49 -4.98
N MET A 160 0.03 13.11 -4.53
CA MET A 160 -0.02 14.31 -3.68
C MET A 160 -0.67 15.50 -4.40
N ARG A 161 -0.39 15.68 -5.71
CA ARG A 161 -1.05 16.73 -6.51
C ARG A 161 -2.56 16.54 -6.64
N MET A 162 -3.03 15.30 -6.84
CA MET A 162 -4.47 15.02 -6.91
C MET A 162 -5.15 15.21 -5.55
N LEU A 163 -4.47 14.84 -4.46
CA LEU A 163 -4.93 15.11 -3.10
C LEU A 163 -5.10 16.62 -2.90
N TYR A 164 -4.08 17.42 -3.18
CA TYR A 164 -4.16 18.88 -3.13
C TYR A 164 -5.30 19.43 -4.02
N ASN A 165 -5.40 18.99 -5.28
CA ASN A 165 -6.46 19.45 -6.18
C ASN A 165 -7.87 19.18 -5.64
N PHE A 166 -8.07 18.02 -5.01
CA PHE A 166 -9.34 17.71 -4.37
C PHE A 166 -9.58 18.63 -3.17
N MET A 167 -8.60 18.72 -2.27
CA MET A 167 -8.70 19.49 -1.04
C MET A 167 -8.97 20.97 -1.33
N SER A 168 -8.28 21.58 -2.30
CA SER A 168 -8.49 22.99 -2.69
C SER A 168 -9.82 23.23 -3.40
N ALA A 169 -10.28 22.29 -4.24
CA ALA A 169 -11.54 22.40 -4.97
C ALA A 169 -12.77 22.27 -4.06
N PHE A 170 -12.72 21.39 -3.06
CA PHE A 170 -13.90 20.98 -2.28
C PHE A 170 -13.81 21.30 -0.79
N GLY A 171 -12.63 21.64 -0.27
CA GLY A 171 -12.43 22.03 1.11
C GLY A 171 -12.55 23.54 1.33
N GLU A 172 -12.97 23.89 2.54
CA GLU A 172 -13.00 25.27 3.02
C GLU A 172 -11.59 25.67 3.47
N GLU A 173 -11.06 26.75 2.92
CA GLU A 173 -9.73 27.23 3.26
C GLU A 173 -9.69 27.73 4.71
N ALA A 174 -8.69 27.27 5.45
CA ALA A 174 -8.43 27.67 6.82
C ALA A 174 -7.62 28.98 6.84
N VAL A 175 -7.97 29.86 7.76
CA VAL A 175 -7.22 31.08 8.03
C VAL A 175 -6.14 30.79 9.07
N PHE A 176 -4.91 31.16 8.75
CA PHE A 176 -3.74 31.07 9.63
C PHE A 176 -3.29 32.44 10.15
N PRO A 177 -2.48 32.48 11.23
CA PRO A 177 -1.75 33.66 11.63
C PRO A 177 -0.84 34.20 10.51
N GLN A 178 -0.47 35.47 10.60
CA GLN A 178 0.27 36.17 9.55
C GLN A 178 1.64 35.51 9.25
N GLU A 179 2.28 34.95 10.26
CA GLU A 179 3.57 34.24 10.16
C GLU A 179 3.46 32.99 9.26
N TRP A 180 2.27 32.38 9.22
CA TRP A 180 1.96 31.15 8.49
C TRP A 180 1.06 31.39 7.28
N SER A 181 0.83 32.65 6.89
CA SER A 181 -0.09 33.03 5.79
C SER A 181 0.36 32.58 4.39
N HIS A 182 1.57 32.01 4.28
CA HIS A 182 2.11 31.45 3.05
C HIS A 182 1.69 29.99 2.83
N LEU A 183 1.03 29.38 3.80
CA LEU A 183 0.52 28.02 3.75
C LEU A 183 -0.95 28.00 3.31
N GLU A 184 -1.33 26.91 2.65
CA GLU A 184 -2.70 26.62 2.23
C GLU A 184 -3.16 25.35 2.94
N TYR A 185 -4.31 25.42 3.61
CA TYR A 185 -4.88 24.27 4.32
C TYR A 185 -6.39 24.28 4.16
N TYR A 186 -6.96 23.13 3.78
CA TYR A 186 -8.37 23.04 3.39
C TYR A 186 -9.08 21.99 4.23
N ILE A 187 -10.23 22.35 4.80
CA ILE A 187 -11.01 21.50 5.69
C ILE A 187 -12.18 20.90 4.92
N ILE A 188 -12.31 19.57 4.99
CA ILE A 188 -13.45 18.80 4.44
C ILE A 188 -14.24 18.17 5.60
N PRO A 189 -15.47 17.67 5.39
CA PRO A 189 -16.20 16.94 6.43
C PRO A 189 -15.40 15.75 6.96
N ASN A 190 -15.49 15.49 8.27
CA ASN A 190 -14.93 14.27 8.85
C ASN A 190 -15.90 13.09 8.69
N TYR A 191 -15.52 11.93 9.21
CA TYR A 191 -16.34 10.73 9.11
C TYR A 191 -17.69 10.83 9.84
N ASP A 192 -17.73 11.52 10.98
CA ASP A 192 -18.93 11.69 11.78
C ASP A 192 -19.94 12.64 11.08
N ASP A 193 -19.45 13.70 10.44
CA ASP A 193 -20.23 14.57 9.54
C ASP A 193 -20.84 13.75 8.38
N ALA A 194 -20.06 12.83 7.79
CA ALA A 194 -20.53 11.95 6.72
C ALA A 194 -21.63 10.97 7.18
N LEU A 195 -21.48 10.37 8.38
CA LEU A 195 -22.50 9.50 8.99
C LEU A 195 -23.81 10.26 9.24
N ARG A 196 -23.71 11.47 9.80
CA ARG A 196 -24.87 12.35 10.06
C ARG A 196 -25.45 12.95 8.78
N SER A 197 -24.70 12.94 7.68
CA SER A 197 -25.02 13.65 6.44
C SER A 197 -25.21 15.16 6.64
N ASP A 198 -24.46 15.75 7.56
CA ASP A 198 -24.47 17.19 7.83
C ASP A 198 -23.22 17.84 7.26
N PHE A 199 -23.42 18.70 6.26
CA PHE A 199 -22.35 19.42 5.57
C PHE A 199 -22.56 20.94 5.63
N SER A 200 -23.35 21.41 6.60
CA SER A 200 -23.71 22.83 6.74
C SER A 200 -22.48 23.76 6.84
N ASP A 201 -21.42 23.29 7.51
CA ASP A 201 -20.15 24.01 7.63
C ASP A 201 -19.26 23.96 6.37
N PHE A 202 -19.54 23.05 5.44
CA PHE A 202 -18.70 22.73 4.29
C PHE A 202 -19.41 23.03 2.97
N LYS A 203 -19.62 24.32 2.68
CA LYS A 203 -20.42 24.79 1.54
C LYS A 203 -19.95 24.22 0.21
N LYS A 204 -18.64 24.21 -0.05
CA LYS A 204 -18.07 23.65 -1.30
C LYS A 204 -18.31 22.16 -1.39
N PHE A 205 -18.05 21.42 -0.31
CA PHE A 205 -18.25 19.98 -0.26
C PHE A 205 -19.74 19.61 -0.37
N ASN A 206 -20.64 20.37 0.25
CA ASN A 206 -22.09 20.12 0.19
C ASN A 206 -22.61 20.17 -1.26
N LYS A 207 -22.13 21.11 -2.07
CA LYS A 207 -22.45 21.17 -3.50
C LYS A 207 -21.94 19.94 -4.26
N LEU A 208 -20.72 19.48 -3.96
CA LEU A 208 -20.21 18.22 -4.49
C LEU A 208 -21.08 17.04 -4.05
N TYR A 209 -21.42 16.96 -2.77
CA TYR A 209 -22.24 15.88 -2.20
C TYR A 209 -23.60 15.74 -2.90
N ILE A 210 -24.30 16.86 -3.13
CA ILE A 210 -25.57 16.88 -3.85
C ILE A 210 -25.40 16.32 -5.28
N ALA A 211 -24.38 16.77 -5.99
CA ALA A 211 -24.07 16.30 -7.34
C ALA A 211 -23.73 14.80 -7.38
N MET A 212 -22.87 14.35 -6.46
CA MET A 212 -22.47 12.95 -6.33
C MET A 212 -23.67 12.06 -6.03
N ASN A 213 -24.54 12.46 -5.11
CA ASN A 213 -25.72 11.68 -4.73
C ASN A 213 -26.66 11.45 -5.92
N LYS A 214 -26.94 12.49 -6.72
CA LYS A 214 -27.76 12.36 -7.93
C LYS A 214 -27.12 11.43 -8.97
N VAL A 215 -25.82 11.58 -9.21
CA VAL A 215 -25.10 10.71 -10.17
C VAL A 215 -25.04 9.28 -9.66
N PHE A 216 -24.85 9.06 -8.37
CA PHE A 216 -24.82 7.74 -7.75
C PHE A 216 -26.14 6.99 -7.94
N GLU A 217 -27.26 7.65 -7.64
CA GLU A 217 -28.60 7.05 -7.82
C GLU A 217 -28.90 6.66 -9.27
N MET A 218 -28.35 7.38 -10.25
CA MET A 218 -28.59 7.09 -11.67
C MET A 218 -27.61 6.07 -12.25
N GLU A 219 -26.33 6.15 -11.90
CA GLU A 219 -25.26 5.36 -12.53
C GLU A 219 -24.94 4.05 -11.77
N PHE A 220 -25.22 4.00 -10.46
CA PHE A 220 -25.00 2.83 -9.60
C PHE A 220 -26.33 2.08 -9.39
N SER A 221 -26.91 1.65 -10.52
CA SER A 221 -28.28 1.14 -10.59
C SER A 221 -28.46 -0.34 -10.22
N LYS A 222 -27.37 -1.09 -10.04
CA LYS A 222 -27.43 -2.48 -9.59
C LYS A 222 -27.12 -2.57 -8.11
N THR A 223 -27.66 -3.57 -7.44
CA THR A 223 -27.28 -3.89 -6.07
C THR A 223 -26.47 -5.17 -6.03
N TYR A 224 -25.52 -5.22 -5.12
CA TYR A 224 -24.77 -6.42 -4.79
C TYR A 224 -24.65 -6.52 -3.28
N THR A 225 -25.08 -7.64 -2.72
CA THR A 225 -25.10 -7.84 -1.27
C THR A 225 -23.96 -8.77 -0.87
N ILE A 226 -23.22 -8.36 0.14
CA ILE A 226 -22.18 -9.15 0.80
C ILE A 226 -22.60 -9.27 2.25
N GLN A 227 -22.83 -10.50 2.70
CA GLN A 227 -23.50 -10.77 3.98
C GLN A 227 -24.80 -9.97 4.13
N ASN A 228 -24.84 -9.00 5.04
CA ASN A 228 -25.97 -8.11 5.31
C ASN A 228 -25.79 -6.68 4.76
N VAL A 229 -24.67 -6.38 4.11
CA VAL A 229 -24.39 -5.04 3.55
C VAL A 229 -24.69 -5.01 2.06
N THR A 230 -25.52 -4.06 1.64
CA THR A 230 -25.90 -3.89 0.23
C THR A 230 -25.14 -2.72 -0.39
N PHE A 231 -24.40 -3.00 -1.46
CA PHE A 231 -23.67 -2.03 -2.25
C PHE A 231 -24.47 -1.69 -3.51
N LYS A 232 -24.64 -0.39 -3.79
CA LYS A 232 -25.04 0.07 -5.12
C LYS A 232 -23.81 0.08 -6.02
N VAL A 233 -23.87 -0.61 -7.16
CA VAL A 233 -22.77 -0.84 -8.09
C VAL A 233 -23.18 -0.45 -9.51
N MET A 234 -22.19 -0.13 -10.34
CA MET A 234 -22.42 0.26 -11.72
C MET A 234 -22.74 -0.97 -12.59
N SER A 235 -23.68 -0.83 -13.52
CA SER A 235 -23.92 -1.89 -14.52
C SER A 235 -22.69 -2.12 -15.43
N LYS A 236 -22.04 -1.01 -15.81
CA LYS A 236 -20.83 -0.94 -16.60
C LYS A 236 -19.95 0.19 -16.07
N ALA A 237 -18.64 -0.05 -15.97
CA ALA A 237 -17.70 1.00 -15.60
C ALA A 237 -17.75 2.14 -16.62
N TRP A 238 -17.54 3.37 -16.16
CA TRP A 238 -17.33 4.51 -17.06
C TRP A 238 -16.11 4.28 -17.95
N LYS A 239 -15.93 5.08 -18.98
CA LYS A 239 -14.63 5.16 -19.65
C LYS A 239 -13.67 6.00 -18.82
N GLN A 240 -12.36 5.75 -18.91
CA GLN A 240 -11.38 6.34 -18.01
C GLN A 240 -11.20 7.86 -18.22
N ASN A 241 -11.22 8.35 -19.46
CA ASN A 241 -10.89 9.74 -19.75
C ASN A 241 -12.06 10.70 -19.54
N LYS A 242 -11.77 11.92 -19.10
CA LYS A 242 -12.77 12.98 -18.88
C LYS A 242 -13.70 13.22 -20.07
N ASN A 243 -13.18 13.34 -21.30
CA ASN A 243 -14.02 13.65 -22.46
C ASN A 243 -15.08 12.57 -22.71
N ASP A 244 -14.71 11.30 -22.51
CA ASP A 244 -15.66 10.21 -22.59
C ASP A 244 -16.71 10.31 -21.47
N PHE A 245 -16.28 10.57 -20.23
CA PHE A 245 -17.18 10.79 -19.10
C PHE A 245 -18.18 11.92 -19.38
N ILE A 246 -17.72 13.05 -19.91
CA ILE A 246 -18.60 14.17 -20.27
C ILE A 246 -19.67 13.72 -21.26
N ASN A 247 -19.25 13.03 -22.32
CA ASN A 247 -20.16 12.64 -23.40
C ASN A 247 -21.13 11.53 -22.95
N SER A 248 -20.69 10.53 -22.19
CA SER A 248 -21.50 9.36 -21.86
C SER A 248 -22.26 9.47 -20.53
N VAL A 249 -21.84 10.36 -19.63
CA VAL A 249 -22.42 10.50 -18.28
C VAL A 249 -23.01 11.89 -18.09
N SER A 250 -22.19 12.92 -17.88
CA SER A 250 -22.69 14.21 -17.40
C SER A 250 -23.59 14.92 -18.43
N ARG A 251 -23.23 14.93 -19.72
CA ARG A 251 -24.06 15.52 -20.79
C ARG A 251 -25.36 14.75 -20.96
N ARG A 252 -25.32 13.42 -20.91
CA ARG A 252 -26.51 12.57 -21.03
C ARG A 252 -27.47 12.83 -19.85
N LEU A 253 -26.97 12.81 -18.63
CA LEU A 253 -27.78 13.07 -17.43
C LEU A 253 -28.38 14.48 -17.44
N LEU A 254 -27.62 15.48 -17.91
CA LEU A 254 -28.12 16.85 -18.07
C LEU A 254 -29.24 16.90 -19.13
N SER A 255 -29.06 16.26 -20.30
CA SER A 255 -30.10 16.22 -21.35
C SER A 255 -31.35 15.45 -20.96
N GLN A 256 -31.25 14.57 -19.97
CA GLN A 256 -32.35 13.80 -19.39
C GLN A 256 -32.97 14.50 -18.17
N GLU A 257 -32.55 15.72 -17.86
CA GLU A 257 -33.00 16.52 -16.71
C GLU A 257 -32.81 15.80 -15.36
N LYS A 258 -31.87 14.83 -15.29
CA LYS A 258 -31.53 14.10 -14.06
C LYS A 258 -30.57 14.86 -13.15
N ILE A 259 -29.81 15.78 -13.74
CA ILE A 259 -28.91 16.71 -13.06
C ILE A 259 -29.05 18.10 -13.70
N ASN A 260 -28.69 19.15 -12.97
CA ASN A 260 -28.65 20.52 -13.49
C ASN A 260 -27.21 20.95 -13.87
N LEU A 261 -27.04 22.21 -14.31
CA LEU A 261 -25.72 22.73 -14.71
C LEU A 261 -24.72 22.81 -13.55
N GLU A 262 -25.18 23.10 -12.34
CA GLU A 262 -24.33 23.14 -11.15
C GLU A 262 -23.85 21.73 -10.78
N ASP A 263 -24.75 20.74 -10.77
CA ASP A 263 -24.41 19.33 -10.55
C ASP A 263 -23.38 18.84 -11.58
N LYS A 264 -23.60 19.18 -12.86
CA LYS A 264 -22.66 18.86 -13.95
C LYS A 264 -21.29 19.48 -13.70
N TYR A 265 -21.25 20.75 -13.27
CA TYR A 265 -19.99 21.44 -12.97
C TYR A 265 -19.22 20.70 -11.86
N TYR A 266 -19.87 20.40 -10.72
CA TYR A 266 -19.21 19.76 -9.59
C TYR A 266 -18.76 18.32 -9.88
N ILE A 267 -19.54 17.54 -10.63
CA ILE A 267 -19.12 16.17 -10.98
C ILE A 267 -17.96 16.17 -11.99
N GLU A 268 -17.91 17.12 -12.93
CA GLU A 268 -16.78 17.25 -13.86
C GLU A 268 -15.52 17.79 -13.15
N LEU A 269 -15.69 18.70 -12.20
CA LEU A 269 -14.62 19.18 -11.33
C LEU A 269 -14.03 18.05 -10.48
N LEU A 270 -14.86 17.12 -10.01
CA LEU A 270 -14.39 15.93 -9.29
C LEU A 270 -13.50 15.05 -10.17
N VAL A 271 -13.90 14.85 -11.43
CA VAL A 271 -13.09 14.13 -12.41
C VAL A 271 -11.79 14.86 -12.69
N ASP A 272 -11.79 16.19 -12.75
CA ASP A 272 -10.58 17.01 -12.89
C ASP A 272 -9.63 16.87 -11.70
N ALA A 273 -10.16 16.95 -10.47
CA ALA A 273 -9.38 16.82 -9.24
C ALA A 273 -8.59 15.52 -9.21
N PHE A 274 -9.18 14.42 -9.69
CA PHE A 274 -8.52 13.12 -9.85
C PHE A 274 -7.78 12.93 -11.19
N ASN A 275 -7.21 14.01 -11.72
CA ASN A 275 -6.37 14.04 -12.92
C ASN A 275 -7.11 13.53 -14.17
N ARG A 276 -8.33 14.02 -14.36
CA ARG A 276 -9.18 13.75 -15.53
C ARG A 276 -9.51 12.26 -15.72
N HIS A 277 -9.53 11.50 -14.62
CA HIS A 277 -9.71 10.05 -14.61
C HIS A 277 -11.03 9.64 -13.94
N ALA A 278 -12.04 9.31 -14.75
CA ALA A 278 -13.40 9.08 -14.27
C ALA A 278 -13.54 7.87 -13.34
N TRP A 279 -12.71 6.82 -13.46
CA TRP A 279 -12.78 5.71 -12.51
C TRP A 279 -12.40 6.13 -11.09
N ARG A 280 -11.45 7.04 -10.91
CA ARG A 280 -11.08 7.53 -9.57
C ARG A 280 -12.23 8.31 -8.96
N ALA A 281 -12.90 9.15 -9.75
CA ALA A 281 -14.13 9.82 -9.32
C ALA A 281 -15.21 8.80 -8.93
N ALA A 282 -15.41 7.73 -9.71
CA ALA A 282 -16.34 6.66 -9.35
C ALA A 282 -15.97 5.99 -8.01
N PHE A 283 -14.68 5.64 -7.81
CA PHE A 283 -14.19 5.04 -6.57
C PHE A 283 -14.40 5.97 -5.36
N PHE A 284 -14.18 7.28 -5.52
CA PHE A 284 -14.46 8.24 -4.46
C PHE A 284 -15.95 8.32 -4.16
N ILE A 285 -16.81 8.49 -5.18
CA ILE A 285 -18.27 8.57 -5.02
C ILE A 285 -18.78 7.34 -4.29
N SER A 286 -18.35 6.15 -4.72
CA SER A 286 -18.82 4.88 -4.17
C SER A 286 -18.32 4.67 -2.75
N ALA A 287 -17.04 4.96 -2.46
CA ALA A 287 -16.50 4.85 -1.11
C ALA A 287 -17.16 5.85 -0.14
N TYR A 288 -17.35 7.10 -0.57
CA TYR A 288 -17.92 8.13 0.29
C TYR A 288 -19.42 7.90 0.56
N LEU A 289 -20.23 7.68 -0.49
CA LEU A 289 -21.67 7.53 -0.31
C LEU A 289 -22.07 6.23 0.38
N ASN A 290 -21.22 5.20 0.30
CA ASN A 290 -21.49 3.93 0.96
C ASN A 290 -21.34 3.99 2.49
N ILE A 291 -20.76 5.06 3.06
CA ILE A 291 -20.76 5.33 4.51
C ILE A 291 -22.19 5.30 5.08
N LYS A 292 -23.18 5.73 4.29
CA LYS A 292 -24.61 5.68 4.69
C LYS A 292 -25.18 4.28 4.81
N ASN A 293 -24.59 3.32 4.11
CA ASN A 293 -25.08 1.94 4.05
C ASN A 293 -24.26 1.01 4.95
N THR A 294 -23.04 1.41 5.33
CA THR A 294 -22.16 0.64 6.19
C THR A 294 -21.16 1.55 6.89
N ASP A 295 -21.03 1.36 8.20
CA ASP A 295 -19.99 1.99 8.98
C ASP A 295 -18.67 1.22 8.81
N TYR A 296 -17.68 1.84 8.17
CA TYR A 296 -16.34 1.29 7.98
C TYR A 296 -15.61 1.01 9.29
N ARG A 297 -15.93 1.73 10.37
CA ARG A 297 -15.41 1.46 11.71
C ARG A 297 -15.94 0.13 12.27
N SER A 298 -17.02 -0.43 11.71
CA SER A 298 -17.58 -1.73 12.11
C SER A 298 -17.03 -2.93 11.34
N TRP A 299 -16.27 -2.72 10.25
CA TRP A 299 -15.83 -3.83 9.39
C TRP A 299 -14.89 -4.78 10.15
N THR A 300 -15.18 -6.07 10.03
CA THR A 300 -14.36 -7.17 10.57
C THR A 300 -13.43 -7.74 9.51
N LYS A 301 -12.49 -8.58 9.94
CA LYS A 301 -11.59 -9.33 9.05
C LYS A 301 -12.38 -10.18 8.05
N GLU A 302 -13.37 -10.91 8.54
CA GLU A 302 -14.19 -11.85 7.76
C GLU A 302 -15.01 -11.12 6.70
N PHE A 303 -15.66 -10.02 7.10
CA PHE A 303 -16.41 -9.18 6.16
C PHE A 303 -15.49 -8.60 5.08
N PHE A 304 -14.33 -8.07 5.48
CA PHE A 304 -13.36 -7.51 4.55
C PHE A 304 -12.85 -8.56 3.55
N MET A 305 -12.55 -9.78 3.99
CA MET A 305 -12.11 -10.87 3.11
C MET A 305 -13.15 -11.20 2.04
N GLU A 306 -14.42 -11.34 2.45
CA GLU A 306 -15.51 -11.61 1.51
C GLU A 306 -15.73 -10.45 0.54
N PHE A 307 -15.63 -9.20 1.03
CA PHE A 307 -15.65 -8.00 0.20
C PHE A 307 -14.52 -7.99 -0.85
N TYR A 308 -13.29 -8.23 -0.41
CA TYR A 308 -12.09 -8.15 -1.25
C TYR A 308 -12.06 -9.25 -2.32
N ASP A 309 -12.50 -10.46 -2.00
CA ASP A 309 -12.54 -11.57 -2.94
C ASP A 309 -13.69 -11.45 -3.96
N ARG A 310 -14.77 -10.73 -3.63
CA ARG A 310 -15.91 -10.45 -4.52
C ARG A 310 -15.78 -9.15 -5.31
N GLY A 311 -14.66 -8.46 -5.19
CA GLY A 311 -14.47 -7.12 -5.74
C GLY A 311 -14.72 -6.96 -7.24
N SER A 312 -14.47 -8.01 -8.03
CA SER A 312 -14.79 -8.02 -9.47
C SER A 312 -16.27 -7.78 -9.79
N ASN A 313 -17.16 -8.03 -8.82
CA ASN A 313 -18.60 -7.76 -8.93
C ASN A 313 -18.97 -6.31 -8.53
N LEU A 314 -18.09 -5.62 -7.82
CA LEU A 314 -18.30 -4.27 -7.27
C LEU A 314 -17.83 -3.18 -8.24
N LYS A 315 -18.39 -3.17 -9.46
CA LYS A 315 -18.08 -2.15 -10.46
C LYS A 315 -18.34 -0.75 -9.92
N GLY A 316 -17.33 0.11 -10.01
CA GLY A 316 -17.35 1.46 -9.46
C GLY A 316 -16.67 1.58 -8.09
N TYR A 317 -16.21 0.48 -7.50
CA TYR A 317 -15.35 0.43 -6.31
C TYR A 317 -13.96 -0.06 -6.70
N SER A 318 -12.96 0.24 -5.86
CA SER A 318 -11.65 -0.40 -5.93
C SER A 318 -11.34 -1.05 -4.59
N GLU A 319 -11.17 -2.36 -4.59
CA GLU A 319 -10.90 -3.16 -3.39
C GLU A 319 -9.60 -2.71 -2.74
N LYS A 320 -8.57 -2.47 -3.56
CA LYS A 320 -7.27 -1.98 -3.10
C LYS A 320 -7.37 -0.62 -2.43
N VAL A 321 -8.11 0.33 -3.03
CA VAL A 321 -8.29 1.68 -2.44
C VAL A 321 -8.96 1.57 -1.08
N MET A 322 -10.02 0.76 -0.99
CA MET A 322 -10.74 0.54 0.27
C MET A 322 -9.86 -0.11 1.33
N ALA A 323 -9.11 -1.16 0.97
CA ALA A 323 -8.17 -1.79 1.89
C ALA A 323 -7.12 -0.81 2.42
N CYS A 324 -6.57 0.06 1.56
CA CYS A 324 -5.59 1.06 1.98
C CYS A 324 -6.16 2.07 2.99
N PHE A 325 -7.34 2.65 2.71
CA PHE A 325 -7.92 3.63 3.65
C PHE A 325 -8.43 2.97 4.93
N LEU A 326 -8.98 1.76 4.87
CA LEU A 326 -9.41 1.03 6.06
C LEU A 326 -8.22 0.73 6.98
N GLN A 327 -7.08 0.34 6.41
CA GLN A 327 -5.88 0.09 7.19
C GLN A 327 -5.27 1.39 7.74
N GLN A 328 -5.01 2.38 6.88
CA GLN A 328 -4.17 3.55 7.23
C GLN A 328 -4.96 4.79 7.69
N GLY A 329 -6.25 4.85 7.41
CA GLY A 329 -7.18 5.90 7.88
C GLY A 329 -8.00 5.44 9.08
N PHE A 330 -8.60 4.25 8.99
CA PHE A 330 -9.44 3.69 10.06
C PHE A 330 -8.67 2.83 11.07
N GLY A 331 -7.38 2.56 10.83
CA GLY A 331 -6.52 1.84 11.77
C GLY A 331 -6.89 0.36 11.93
N LYS A 332 -7.48 -0.25 10.90
CA LYS A 332 -7.92 -1.64 10.91
C LYS A 332 -6.75 -2.60 10.77
N GLU A 333 -6.33 -3.18 11.88
CA GLU A 333 -5.10 -4.00 11.96
C GLU A 333 -5.21 -5.36 11.26
N GLU A 334 -6.42 -5.88 11.06
CA GLU A 334 -6.66 -7.14 10.33
C GLU A 334 -6.92 -6.94 8.84
N ILE A 335 -6.88 -5.69 8.35
CA ILE A 335 -7.12 -5.38 6.95
C ILE A 335 -5.80 -5.13 6.25
N ILE A 336 -5.66 -5.72 5.05
CA ILE A 336 -4.44 -5.68 4.25
C ILE A 336 -4.74 -5.37 2.78
N PRO A 337 -4.15 -4.32 2.20
CA PRO A 337 -4.11 -4.15 0.76
C PRO A 337 -3.17 -5.16 0.12
N VAL A 338 -3.72 -6.19 -0.55
CA VAL A 338 -2.90 -7.16 -1.28
C VAL A 338 -2.57 -6.61 -2.66
N ASP A 339 -1.36 -6.11 -2.83
CA ASP A 339 -0.77 -5.79 -4.13
C ASP A 339 0.21 -6.87 -4.59
N THR A 340 0.86 -6.65 -5.73
CA THR A 340 1.81 -7.61 -6.31
C THR A 340 2.96 -7.96 -5.34
N TRP A 341 3.40 -7.05 -4.48
CA TRP A 341 4.49 -7.30 -3.53
C TRP A 341 4.02 -8.19 -2.39
N ILE A 342 2.87 -7.87 -1.81
CA ILE A 342 2.26 -8.73 -0.78
C ILE A 342 1.97 -10.12 -1.36
N GLU A 343 1.39 -10.17 -2.56
CA GLU A 343 1.03 -11.42 -3.24
C GLU A 343 2.25 -12.31 -3.48
N THR A 344 3.31 -11.73 -4.01
CA THR A 344 4.53 -12.49 -4.33
C THR A 344 5.31 -12.87 -3.09
N PHE A 345 5.23 -12.09 -2.01
CA PHE A 345 5.85 -12.43 -0.74
C PHE A 345 5.20 -13.67 -0.12
N TYR A 346 3.86 -13.70 -0.03
CA TYR A 346 3.21 -14.86 0.56
C TYR A 346 3.35 -16.10 -0.35
N LYS A 347 3.32 -15.93 -1.68
CA LYS A 347 3.50 -17.05 -2.62
C LYS A 347 4.91 -17.63 -2.60
N PHE A 348 5.92 -16.78 -2.54
CA PHE A 348 7.31 -17.21 -2.72
C PHE A 348 8.02 -17.40 -1.37
N PRO A 349 8.44 -16.37 -0.61
CA PRO A 349 9.02 -16.54 0.72
C PRO A 349 8.22 -17.44 1.67
N LEU A 350 6.91 -17.22 1.79
CA LEU A 350 6.07 -17.99 2.72
C LEU A 350 5.55 -19.31 2.13
N GLY A 351 5.66 -19.53 0.82
CA GLY A 351 5.20 -20.76 0.17
C GLY A 351 3.68 -21.00 0.24
N ILE A 352 2.88 -19.95 0.38
CA ILE A 352 1.42 -20.02 0.51
C ILE A 352 0.77 -19.81 -0.86
N ASN A 353 0.01 -20.79 -1.34
CA ASN A 353 -0.51 -20.77 -2.71
C ASN A 353 -1.77 -19.90 -2.87
N SER A 354 -2.57 -19.74 -1.81
CA SER A 354 -3.84 -19.03 -1.87
C SER A 354 -3.86 -17.82 -0.93
N ARG A 355 -4.61 -16.78 -1.34
CA ARG A 355 -4.81 -15.59 -0.52
C ARG A 355 -5.60 -15.90 0.75
N THR A 356 -6.57 -16.80 0.64
CA THR A 356 -7.41 -17.25 1.76
C THR A 356 -6.56 -17.91 2.85
N ASP A 357 -5.63 -18.79 2.48
CA ASP A 357 -4.71 -19.41 3.46
C ASP A 357 -3.82 -18.35 4.12
N PHE A 358 -3.33 -17.38 3.34
CA PHE A 358 -2.56 -16.28 3.90
C PHE A 358 -3.37 -15.46 4.91
N TYR A 359 -4.67 -15.25 4.69
CA TYR A 359 -5.50 -14.54 5.66
C TYR A 359 -5.79 -15.34 6.94
N THR A 360 -5.88 -16.67 6.86
CA THR A 360 -6.25 -17.53 7.99
C THR A 360 -5.05 -17.93 8.84
N LEU A 361 -3.87 -18.07 8.22
CA LEU A 361 -2.63 -18.47 8.87
C LEU A 361 -1.99 -17.37 9.72
N PHE A 362 -2.40 -16.11 9.54
CA PHE A 362 -1.85 -14.97 10.26
C PHE A 362 -2.95 -14.12 10.90
N ASP A 363 -2.62 -13.54 12.06
CA ASP A 363 -3.35 -12.42 12.66
C ASP A 363 -2.52 -11.14 12.49
N GLY A 364 -3.09 -9.96 12.80
CA GLY A 364 -2.40 -8.68 12.63
C GLY A 364 -1.97 -8.40 11.19
N LEU A 365 -2.81 -8.77 10.20
CA LEU A 365 -2.45 -8.72 8.78
C LEU A 365 -1.91 -7.37 8.31
N GLY A 366 -2.38 -6.26 8.86
CA GLY A 366 -1.87 -4.93 8.57
C GLY A 366 -0.47 -4.67 9.12
N LYS A 367 -0.12 -5.25 10.28
CA LYS A 367 1.26 -5.21 10.79
C LYS A 367 2.20 -6.06 9.92
N MET A 368 1.72 -7.24 9.51
CA MET A 368 2.44 -8.11 8.56
C MET A 368 2.67 -7.42 7.22
N GLU A 369 1.65 -6.76 6.67
CA GLU A 369 1.73 -5.94 5.46
C GLU A 369 2.89 -4.96 5.56
N ARG A 370 2.97 -4.23 6.68
CA ARG A 370 3.97 -3.17 6.84
C ARG A 370 5.39 -3.71 6.74
N VAL A 371 5.68 -4.85 7.36
CA VAL A 371 7.00 -5.49 7.29
C VAL A 371 7.31 -5.97 5.87
N ILE A 372 6.36 -6.68 5.26
CA ILE A 372 6.51 -7.21 3.89
C ILE A 372 6.74 -6.08 2.90
N TRP A 373 5.94 -5.02 3.00
CA TRP A 373 6.01 -3.87 2.12
C TRP A 373 7.33 -3.12 2.27
N LEU A 374 7.78 -2.86 3.51
CA LEU A 374 9.07 -2.21 3.75
C LEU A 374 10.23 -3.03 3.20
N ALA A 375 10.24 -4.36 3.42
CA ALA A 375 11.28 -5.23 2.88
C ALA A 375 11.28 -5.23 1.33
N SER A 376 10.09 -5.36 0.73
CA SER A 376 9.92 -5.40 -0.73
C SER A 376 10.30 -4.07 -1.39
N GLN A 377 9.88 -2.93 -0.83
CA GLN A 377 10.24 -1.61 -1.36
C GLN A 377 11.71 -1.30 -1.18
N SER A 378 12.29 -1.60 -0.01
CA SER A 378 13.71 -1.36 0.26
C SER A 378 14.61 -2.18 -0.67
N ASN A 379 14.19 -3.40 -0.99
CA ASN A 379 14.83 -4.22 -2.00
C ASN A 379 14.76 -3.58 -3.40
N LYS A 380 13.62 -3.00 -3.79
CA LYS A 380 13.42 -2.34 -5.09
C LYS A 380 14.20 -1.04 -5.23
N THR A 381 14.34 -0.26 -4.16
CA THR A 381 15.08 1.01 -4.15
C THR A 381 16.57 0.84 -3.92
N ASN A 382 17.07 -0.41 -3.98
CA ASN A 382 18.48 -0.76 -3.80
C ASN A 382 19.06 -0.28 -2.46
N MET A 383 18.26 -0.33 -1.38
CA MET A 383 18.82 -0.15 -0.04
C MET A 383 19.82 -1.28 0.23
N ARG A 384 21.05 -0.90 0.56
CA ARG A 384 22.21 -1.83 0.67
C ARG A 384 21.92 -3.08 1.49
N ASP A 385 21.22 -2.92 2.61
CA ASP A 385 20.93 -4.03 3.52
C ASP A 385 19.91 -5.02 2.94
N PHE A 386 19.03 -4.58 2.05
CA PHE A 386 17.96 -5.39 1.47
C PHE A 386 18.32 -5.98 0.10
N PHE A 387 19.52 -5.68 -0.43
CA PHE A 387 19.88 -6.02 -1.80
C PHE A 387 19.91 -7.53 -2.05
N ASP A 388 20.37 -8.30 -1.06
CA ASP A 388 20.61 -9.75 -1.19
C ASP A 388 19.47 -10.62 -0.64
N ILE A 389 18.28 -10.05 -0.45
CA ILE A 389 17.10 -10.81 0.00
C ILE A 389 15.99 -10.76 -1.04
N LEU A 390 14.99 -11.63 -0.92
CA LEU A 390 13.73 -11.55 -1.69
C LEU A 390 13.90 -11.50 -3.21
N TRP A 391 14.98 -12.06 -3.76
CA TRP A 391 15.26 -12.12 -5.20
C TRP A 391 14.09 -12.65 -6.03
N CYS A 392 13.34 -13.62 -5.48
CA CYS A 392 12.13 -14.16 -6.08
C CYS A 392 11.04 -13.11 -6.43
N GLN A 393 11.07 -11.92 -5.81
CA GLN A 393 10.16 -10.81 -6.08
C GLN A 393 10.71 -9.82 -7.11
N ARG A 394 11.91 -10.01 -7.66
CA ARG A 394 12.45 -9.17 -8.74
C ARG A 394 12.03 -9.70 -10.11
N TYR A 395 12.07 -8.84 -11.13
CA TYR A 395 11.94 -9.28 -12.52
C TYR A 395 13.16 -10.12 -12.91
N GLY A 396 12.91 -11.25 -13.58
CA GLY A 396 13.95 -12.22 -13.89
C GLY A 396 14.63 -12.01 -15.24
N VAL A 397 13.88 -11.50 -16.21
CA VAL A 397 14.37 -11.25 -17.57
C VAL A 397 14.02 -9.82 -17.94
N ILE A 398 14.94 -9.14 -18.61
CA ILE A 398 14.71 -7.75 -19.02
C ILE A 398 13.50 -7.70 -19.97
N GLY A 399 12.54 -6.83 -19.65
CA GLY A 399 11.41 -6.53 -20.54
C GLY A 399 10.24 -7.52 -20.51
N ASN A 400 10.35 -8.70 -19.86
CA ASN A 400 9.27 -9.68 -19.87
C ASN A 400 8.17 -9.44 -18.80
N LYS A 401 8.42 -8.53 -17.83
CA LYS A 401 7.52 -8.20 -16.70
C LYS A 401 7.14 -9.41 -15.82
N THR A 402 7.91 -10.49 -15.87
CA THR A 402 7.67 -11.71 -15.08
C THR A 402 8.62 -11.72 -13.89
N LEU A 403 8.06 -11.95 -12.71
CA LEU A 403 8.83 -12.09 -11.49
C LEU A 403 9.54 -13.46 -11.45
N ARG A 404 10.75 -13.49 -10.89
CA ARG A 404 11.64 -14.66 -10.83
C ARG A 404 10.98 -15.88 -10.18
N GLY A 405 10.16 -15.64 -9.15
CA GLY A 405 9.64 -16.70 -8.31
C GLY A 405 10.74 -17.47 -7.58
N ILE A 406 10.36 -18.57 -6.94
CA ILE A 406 11.32 -19.51 -6.33
C ILE A 406 12.01 -20.27 -7.47
N ASN A 407 13.30 -20.06 -7.62
CA ASN A 407 14.13 -20.77 -8.61
C ASN A 407 15.58 -20.88 -8.11
N PRO A 408 16.39 -21.84 -8.62
CA PRO A 408 17.72 -22.13 -8.10
C PRO A 408 18.62 -20.90 -8.02
N LEU A 409 18.62 -20.08 -9.08
CA LEU A 409 19.47 -18.91 -9.22
C LEU A 409 19.06 -17.76 -8.29
N ALA A 410 17.76 -17.48 -8.18
CA ALA A 410 17.24 -16.49 -7.23
C ALA A 410 17.50 -16.88 -5.76
N CYS A 411 17.45 -18.18 -5.44
CA CYS A 411 17.65 -18.67 -4.09
C CYS A 411 19.13 -18.82 -3.69
N TYR A 412 20.03 -19.04 -4.66
CA TYR A 412 21.45 -19.30 -4.42
C TYR A 412 22.13 -18.20 -3.58
N GLY A 413 21.98 -16.94 -4.01
CA GLY A 413 22.54 -15.76 -3.35
C GLY A 413 21.62 -15.09 -2.34
N CYS A 414 20.42 -15.65 -2.09
CA CYS A 414 19.46 -15.05 -1.17
C CYS A 414 19.87 -15.31 0.29
N LYS A 415 19.99 -14.26 1.11
CA LYS A 415 20.35 -14.40 2.52
C LYS A 415 19.26 -15.00 3.40
N LEU A 416 17.99 -14.97 2.94
CA LEU A 416 16.86 -15.61 3.64
C LEU A 416 16.71 -17.10 3.33
N LYS A 417 17.62 -17.71 2.54
CA LYS A 417 17.42 -19.08 2.02
C LYS A 417 17.26 -20.13 3.12
N ASN A 418 17.92 -19.96 4.26
CA ASN A 418 17.89 -20.95 5.35
C ASN A 418 16.55 -20.99 6.09
N THR A 419 15.78 -19.89 6.07
CA THR A 419 14.48 -19.77 6.75
C THR A 419 13.30 -19.74 5.77
N CYS A 420 13.56 -19.59 4.46
CA CYS A 420 12.56 -19.50 3.41
C CYS A 420 11.70 -20.77 3.29
N VAL A 421 10.40 -20.64 3.59
CA VAL A 421 9.43 -21.74 3.55
C VAL A 421 9.20 -22.22 2.11
N GLY A 422 9.09 -21.29 1.16
CA GLY A 422 8.93 -21.66 -0.25
C GLY A 422 10.10 -22.46 -0.82
N LEU A 423 11.34 -22.12 -0.41
CA LEU A 423 12.52 -22.90 -0.80
C LEU A 423 12.51 -24.27 -0.13
N ALA A 424 12.16 -24.35 1.16
CA ALA A 424 12.02 -25.62 1.87
C ALA A 424 11.05 -26.58 1.17
N ASN A 425 9.94 -26.05 0.65
CA ASN A 425 8.95 -26.82 -0.12
C ASN A 425 9.44 -27.25 -1.52
N SER A 426 10.56 -26.70 -2.00
CA SER A 426 11.12 -26.91 -3.34
C SER A 426 12.44 -27.70 -3.36
N LYS A 427 12.94 -28.13 -2.19
CA LYS A 427 14.28 -28.74 -2.03
C LYS A 427 14.53 -29.96 -2.93
N ASN A 428 13.51 -30.79 -3.13
CA ASN A 428 13.61 -32.05 -3.86
C ASN A 428 13.36 -31.92 -5.37
N LEU A 429 13.17 -30.69 -5.89
CA LEU A 429 13.00 -30.48 -7.32
C LEU A 429 14.32 -30.72 -8.04
N ASN A 430 14.25 -31.36 -9.21
CA ASN A 430 15.42 -31.66 -10.03
C ASN A 430 15.80 -30.45 -10.89
N VAL A 431 17.09 -30.13 -10.86
CA VAL A 431 17.74 -29.09 -11.64
C VAL A 431 18.77 -29.74 -12.55
N TYR A 432 18.59 -29.59 -13.85
CA TYR A 432 19.62 -29.93 -14.83
C TYR A 432 20.61 -28.77 -14.93
N ILE A 433 21.90 -29.04 -14.85
CA ILE A 433 22.96 -28.03 -14.90
C ILE A 433 23.97 -28.36 -16.00
N ASP A 434 24.32 -27.37 -16.81
CA ASP A 434 25.31 -27.53 -17.87
C ASP A 434 25.95 -26.19 -18.28
N ASN A 435 27.22 -26.23 -18.68
CA ASN A 435 27.91 -25.09 -19.30
C ASN A 435 27.62 -24.99 -20.81
N ASP A 436 27.37 -26.11 -21.47
CA ASP A 436 27.46 -26.20 -22.93
C ASP A 436 26.13 -26.58 -23.62
N ILE A 437 25.03 -26.70 -22.86
CA ILE A 437 23.74 -27.08 -23.45
C ILE A 437 23.15 -25.95 -24.31
N SER A 438 22.79 -26.28 -25.55
CA SER A 438 22.02 -25.39 -26.42
C SER A 438 20.54 -25.41 -26.06
N THR A 439 19.87 -24.26 -26.19
CA THR A 439 18.41 -24.16 -25.98
C THR A 439 17.60 -25.06 -26.92
N GLU A 440 18.16 -25.42 -28.07
CA GLU A 440 17.53 -26.34 -29.05
C GLU A 440 17.43 -27.78 -28.52
N ASP A 441 18.27 -28.15 -27.55
CA ASP A 441 18.31 -29.50 -26.97
C ASP A 441 17.41 -29.66 -25.74
N PHE A 442 16.76 -28.58 -25.27
CA PHE A 442 15.95 -28.62 -24.05
C PHE A 442 14.77 -29.57 -24.14
N ASP A 443 14.15 -29.69 -25.31
CA ASP A 443 12.99 -30.57 -25.50
C ASP A 443 13.37 -32.05 -25.38
N LYS A 444 14.64 -32.41 -25.63
CA LYS A 444 15.16 -33.77 -25.42
C LYS A 444 15.21 -34.16 -23.94
N LEU A 445 15.23 -33.17 -23.03
CA LEU A 445 15.31 -33.40 -21.58
C LEU A 445 13.94 -33.62 -20.92
N ILE A 446 12.83 -33.28 -21.58
CA ILE A 446 11.48 -33.31 -21.01
C ILE A 446 11.06 -34.72 -20.55
N HIS A 447 11.55 -35.76 -21.21
CA HIS A 447 11.01 -37.12 -21.05
C HIS A 447 11.80 -38.05 -20.14
N LEU A 448 12.98 -37.66 -19.64
CA LEU A 448 13.90 -38.62 -19.03
C LEU A 448 14.02 -38.53 -17.50
N TYR A 449 13.81 -37.37 -16.85
CA TYR A 449 14.21 -37.22 -15.42
C TYR A 449 13.32 -36.32 -14.53
N ASN A 450 12.07 -36.04 -14.90
CA ASN A 450 11.17 -35.16 -14.13
C ASN A 450 11.88 -33.84 -13.73
N ILE A 451 12.53 -33.19 -14.69
CA ILE A 451 13.33 -31.97 -14.47
C ILE A 451 12.38 -30.77 -14.40
N GLN A 452 12.49 -29.95 -13.36
CA GLN A 452 11.69 -28.72 -13.23
C GLN A 452 12.44 -27.47 -13.70
N PHE A 453 13.77 -27.49 -13.60
CA PHE A 453 14.62 -26.37 -13.97
C PHE A 453 15.82 -26.81 -14.81
N ILE A 454 16.20 -25.98 -15.79
CA ILE A 454 17.49 -26.06 -16.47
C ILE A 454 18.29 -24.81 -16.10
N CYS A 455 19.51 -25.00 -15.58
CA CYS A 455 20.46 -23.94 -15.34
C CYS A 455 21.58 -23.99 -16.36
N ILE A 456 21.75 -22.90 -17.11
CA ILE A 456 22.95 -22.69 -17.93
C ILE A 456 24.00 -22.00 -17.07
N LEU A 457 25.18 -22.60 -17.04
CA LEU A 457 26.38 -22.11 -16.38
C LEU A 457 27.27 -21.38 -17.40
N GLU A 458 28.04 -20.40 -16.94
CA GLU A 458 29.17 -19.84 -17.69
C GLU A 458 30.41 -19.96 -16.82
N TYR A 459 31.41 -20.74 -17.28
CA TYR A 459 32.60 -21.05 -16.49
C TYR A 459 32.26 -21.60 -15.09
N ASP A 460 31.31 -22.54 -15.02
CA ASP A 460 30.78 -23.17 -13.79
C ASP A 460 29.99 -22.24 -12.86
N VAL A 461 29.76 -20.98 -13.25
CA VAL A 461 28.96 -20.01 -12.50
C VAL A 461 27.51 -20.02 -13.02
N PRO A 462 26.48 -20.16 -12.17
CA PRO A 462 25.09 -20.07 -12.59
C PRO A 462 24.73 -18.73 -13.23
N LYS A 463 24.12 -18.75 -14.43
CA LYS A 463 23.75 -17.50 -15.16
C LYS A 463 22.30 -17.41 -15.59
N LYS A 464 21.72 -18.51 -16.08
CA LYS A 464 20.36 -18.52 -16.63
C LYS A 464 19.57 -19.69 -16.08
N ILE A 465 18.29 -19.46 -15.77
CA ILE A 465 17.34 -20.50 -15.37
C ILE A 465 16.16 -20.51 -16.32
N TYR A 466 15.87 -21.70 -16.82
CA TYR A 466 14.67 -22.03 -17.55
C TYR A 466 13.76 -22.89 -16.69
N LYS A 467 12.46 -22.68 -16.81
CA LYS A 467 11.42 -23.47 -16.17
C LYS A 467 10.41 -23.92 -17.22
N ILE A 468 9.87 -25.13 -17.04
CA ILE A 468 8.77 -25.60 -17.88
C ILE A 468 7.49 -24.82 -17.55
N ASN A 469 6.88 -24.21 -18.55
CA ASN A 469 5.59 -23.55 -18.47
C ASN A 469 4.74 -23.96 -19.68
N SER A 470 3.55 -24.51 -19.46
CA SER A 470 2.66 -25.00 -20.53
C SER A 470 3.39 -25.89 -21.56
N ASN A 471 4.21 -26.82 -21.07
CA ASN A 471 5.05 -27.75 -21.85
C ASN A 471 6.16 -27.12 -22.71
N LYS A 472 6.56 -25.87 -22.43
CA LYS A 472 7.69 -25.22 -23.07
C LYS A 472 8.68 -24.67 -22.06
N TRP A 473 9.97 -24.82 -22.36
CA TRP A 473 11.02 -24.18 -21.58
C TRP A 473 11.01 -22.67 -21.79
N THR A 474 10.84 -21.94 -20.70
CA THR A 474 10.80 -20.48 -20.70
C THR A 474 11.92 -19.97 -19.80
N LEU A 475 12.69 -19.00 -20.28
CA LEU A 475 13.67 -18.29 -19.46
C LEU A 475 12.92 -17.51 -18.38
N VAL A 476 13.18 -17.82 -17.11
CA VAL A 476 12.52 -17.19 -15.97
C VAL A 476 13.46 -16.33 -15.13
N ASP A 477 14.77 -16.54 -15.26
CA ASP A 477 15.79 -15.75 -14.57
C ASP A 477 17.07 -15.72 -15.42
N GLU A 478 17.56 -14.52 -15.70
CA GLU A 478 18.89 -14.27 -16.23
C GLU A 478 19.54 -13.15 -15.41
N PHE A 479 20.70 -13.44 -14.83
CA PHE A 479 21.43 -12.40 -14.11
C PHE A 479 22.20 -11.52 -15.08
N SER A 480 21.61 -10.36 -15.41
CA SER A 480 22.30 -9.28 -16.11
C SER A 480 23.08 -8.41 -15.10
N GLY A 481 24.30 -8.84 -14.78
CA GLY A 481 25.31 -8.01 -14.12
C GLY A 481 25.30 -8.03 -12.58
N TYR A 482 26.47 -8.35 -12.03
CA TYR A 482 26.98 -7.89 -10.72
C TYR A 482 26.81 -8.69 -9.41
N ILE A 483 26.45 -9.99 -9.39
CA ILE A 483 26.48 -10.74 -8.11
C ILE A 483 27.27 -12.03 -8.16
N LEU A 484 26.92 -12.97 -9.04
CA LEU A 484 27.61 -14.25 -9.08
C LEU A 484 28.91 -14.13 -9.87
N ILE A 485 30.01 -14.21 -9.13
CA ILE A 485 31.38 -14.11 -9.61
C ILE A 485 32.06 -15.48 -9.54
N GLU A 486 33.36 -15.53 -9.79
CA GLU A 486 34.14 -16.77 -9.72
C GLU A 486 34.04 -17.48 -8.34
N ASN A 487 33.84 -16.74 -7.26
CA ASN A 487 33.64 -17.29 -5.91
C ASN A 487 32.26 -17.98 -5.72
N ASP A 488 31.42 -17.95 -6.74
CA ASP A 488 30.09 -18.56 -6.79
C ASP A 488 30.00 -19.74 -7.76
N LYS A 489 31.16 -20.25 -8.21
CA LYS A 489 31.22 -21.51 -8.97
C LYS A 489 30.55 -22.64 -8.21
N LEU A 490 29.77 -23.45 -8.92
CA LEU A 490 29.28 -24.71 -8.38
C LEU A 490 30.44 -25.70 -8.21
N ASN A 491 30.33 -26.58 -7.21
CA ASN A 491 31.31 -27.64 -7.01
C ASN A 491 31.38 -28.53 -8.26
N THR A 492 32.58 -28.80 -8.76
CA THR A 492 32.82 -29.62 -9.95
C THR A 492 32.17 -31.01 -9.86
N ASP A 493 32.07 -31.58 -8.66
CA ASP A 493 31.42 -32.88 -8.46
C ASP A 493 29.89 -32.82 -8.61
N LEU A 494 29.26 -31.68 -8.28
CA LEU A 494 27.84 -31.45 -8.58
C LEU A 494 27.63 -31.31 -10.09
N ILE A 495 28.51 -30.57 -10.77
CA ILE A 495 28.43 -30.37 -12.23
C ILE A 495 28.53 -31.70 -12.99
N LYS A 496 29.39 -32.61 -12.54
CA LYS A 496 29.51 -33.97 -13.11
C LYS A 496 28.22 -34.78 -13.02
N LYS A 497 27.38 -34.56 -12.00
CA LYS A 497 26.09 -35.27 -11.86
C LYS A 497 25.10 -34.88 -12.95
N LYS A 498 25.24 -33.69 -13.55
CA LYS A 498 24.34 -33.03 -14.52
C LYS A 498 22.91 -32.78 -14.02
N ILE A 499 22.36 -33.66 -13.20
CA ILE A 499 21.07 -33.51 -12.54
C ILE A 499 21.34 -33.51 -11.04
N ILE A 500 20.97 -32.43 -10.38
CA ILE A 500 21.09 -32.27 -8.94
C ILE A 500 19.75 -31.81 -8.37
N THR A 501 19.58 -31.97 -7.06
CA THR A 501 18.43 -31.41 -6.36
C THR A 501 18.59 -29.89 -6.20
N PHE A 502 17.47 -29.20 -6.03
CA PHE A 502 17.46 -27.77 -5.71
C PHE A 502 18.27 -27.52 -4.41
N ASP A 503 18.10 -28.36 -3.39
CA ASP A 503 18.86 -28.25 -2.13
C ASP A 503 20.37 -28.34 -2.35
N GLU A 504 20.85 -29.31 -3.13
CA GLU A 504 22.26 -29.41 -3.53
C GLU A 504 22.75 -28.17 -4.28
N PHE A 505 21.89 -27.55 -5.10
CA PHE A 505 22.25 -26.35 -5.87
C PHE A 505 22.51 -25.15 -4.95
N VAL A 506 21.67 -24.94 -3.93
CA VAL A 506 21.73 -23.74 -3.08
C VAL A 506 22.57 -23.90 -1.81
N SER A 507 22.88 -25.14 -1.45
CA SER A 507 23.78 -25.50 -0.37
C SER A 507 25.22 -25.30 -0.86
N LYS A 508 25.89 -24.28 -0.30
CA LYS A 508 27.34 -24.11 -0.46
C LYS A 508 28.06 -24.95 0.60
#